data_AF-A0A7X4KWN3-F1
#
_entry.id   AF-A0A7X4KWN3-F1
#
_cell.length_a   1.000
_cell.length_b   1.000
_cell.length_c   1.000
_cell.angle_alpha   90.00
_cell.angle_beta   90.00
_cell.angle_gamma   90.00
#
_symmetry.space_group_name_H-M   'P 1'
#
loop_
_entity.id
_entity.type
_entity.pdbx_description
1 polymer ?
#
loop_
_entity_poly.entity_id
_entity_poly.type
_entity_poly.pdbx_seq_one_letter_code
_entity_poly.pdbx_strand_id
1 'polypeptide(L)'
;MTTTRYPEADTHDTLWPEDRVETLLPPGCFDAEPAGGRYTRLLLADAPGKGSGADSPTVQLWLGCRCAGWAEPPTGEEFHAAIRAAEPSRRQVAILDAWANQAAWTEALQAWAEHAYTLRELAAALHRVGLARCRLAAILNRWATHAERLEP
;
A
#
# COMPACT_ATOMS: atom_id res chain seq x y z
N MET A 1 -14.06 37.46 32.53
CA MET A 1 -13.84 36.05 32.14
C MET A 1 -13.82 36.01 30.63
N THR A 2 -12.64 35.93 30.04
CA THR A 2 -12.42 36.05 28.59
C THR A 2 -12.29 34.64 28.03
N THR A 3 -13.31 34.16 27.32
CA THR A 3 -13.28 32.89 26.60
C THR A 3 -12.44 33.07 25.34
N THR A 4 -11.21 32.57 25.36
CA THR A 4 -10.39 32.38 24.16
C THR A 4 -11.13 31.43 23.23
N ARG A 5 -11.63 31.94 22.10
CA ARG A 5 -12.07 31.11 20.98
C ARG A 5 -10.81 30.48 20.38
N TYR A 6 -10.74 29.15 20.37
CA TYR A 6 -9.82 28.43 19.51
C TYR A 6 -10.11 28.84 18.06
N PRO A 7 -9.09 29.16 17.24
CA PRO A 7 -9.31 29.27 15.81
C PRO A 7 -9.79 27.90 15.31
N GLU A 8 -10.96 27.90 14.68
CA GLU A 8 -11.44 26.77 13.89
C GLU A 8 -10.31 26.41 12.92
N ALA A 9 -9.81 25.18 13.03
CA ALA A 9 -8.78 24.69 12.13
C ALA A 9 -9.40 24.68 10.73
N ASP A 10 -9.03 25.69 9.94
CA ASP A 10 -9.27 25.76 8.50
C ASP A 10 -8.81 24.45 7.86
N THR A 11 -9.80 23.68 7.41
CA THR A 11 -9.80 22.77 6.25
C THR A 11 -8.43 22.48 5.62
N HIS A 12 -7.67 21.57 6.22
CA HIS A 12 -6.61 20.82 5.52
C HIS A 12 -7.08 19.41 5.10
N ASP A 13 -8.39 19.18 5.11
CA ASP A 13 -9.05 17.91 4.75
C ASP A 13 -9.23 17.73 3.21
N THR A 14 -8.48 18.49 2.41
CA THR A 14 -8.67 18.57 0.94
C THR A 14 -7.45 18.16 0.12
N LEU A 15 -6.46 17.48 0.70
CA LEU A 15 -5.25 17.16 -0.06
C LEU A 15 -5.23 15.78 -0.70
N TRP A 16 -6.07 14.83 -0.25
CA TRP A 16 -6.10 13.49 -0.84
C TRP A 16 -7.52 12.92 -0.77
N PRO A 17 -8.11 12.50 -1.90
CA PRO A 17 -9.42 11.86 -1.86
C PRO A 17 -9.22 10.42 -1.42
N GLU A 18 -9.03 10.20 -0.12
CA GLU A 18 -8.69 8.90 0.48
C GLU A 18 -9.76 7.82 0.21
N ASP A 19 -10.93 8.23 -0.29
CA ASP A 19 -12.04 7.35 -0.66
C ASP A 19 -12.29 7.18 -2.16
N ARG A 20 -11.48 7.79 -3.04
CA ARG A 20 -11.72 7.66 -4.49
C ARG A 20 -11.21 6.32 -5.01
N VAL A 21 -12.15 5.53 -5.51
CA VAL A 21 -11.87 4.33 -6.29
C VAL A 21 -11.50 4.74 -7.72
N GLU A 22 -10.27 4.46 -8.13
CA GLU A 22 -9.76 4.72 -9.47
C GLU A 22 -9.40 3.43 -10.20
N THR A 23 -9.13 3.53 -11.51
CA THR A 23 -8.60 2.42 -12.30
C THR A 23 -7.08 2.48 -12.28
N LEU A 24 -6.46 1.42 -11.77
CA LEU A 24 -5.02 1.23 -11.74
C LEU A 24 -4.46 1.16 -13.15
N LEU A 25 -3.36 1.88 -13.40
CA LEU A 25 -2.62 1.80 -14.65
C LEU A 25 -2.19 0.35 -14.93
N PRO A 26 -1.88 0.00 -16.19
CA PRO A 26 -1.32 -1.30 -16.51
C PRO A 26 -0.03 -1.58 -15.71
N PRO A 27 0.26 -2.84 -15.32
CA PRO A 27 1.44 -3.16 -14.50
C PRO A 27 2.77 -2.68 -15.09
N GLY A 28 2.88 -2.62 -16.43
CA GLY A 28 4.08 -2.14 -17.12
C GLY A 28 4.42 -0.66 -16.87
N CYS A 29 3.49 0.14 -16.33
CA CYS A 29 3.72 1.53 -15.97
C CYS A 29 4.43 1.69 -14.60
N PHE A 30 4.69 0.60 -13.88
CA PHE A 30 5.27 0.64 -12.54
C PHE A 30 6.66 0.03 -12.51
N ASP A 31 7.49 0.48 -11.57
CA ASP A 31 8.84 -0.04 -11.35
C ASP A 31 8.81 -1.50 -10.94
N ALA A 32 9.67 -2.29 -11.60
CA ALA A 32 10.00 -3.65 -11.20
C ALA A 32 11.06 -3.71 -10.09
N GLU A 33 11.70 -2.59 -9.78
CA GLU A 33 12.69 -2.55 -8.74
C GLU A 33 12.01 -2.33 -7.37
N PRO A 34 12.55 -2.92 -6.29
CA PRO A 34 12.18 -2.55 -4.93
C PRO A 34 12.42 -1.05 -4.69
N ALA A 35 11.85 -0.53 -3.61
CA ALA A 35 12.09 0.86 -3.24
C ALA A 35 13.59 1.16 -3.13
N GLY A 36 14.05 2.14 -3.93
CA GLY A 36 15.44 2.58 -3.90
C GLY A 36 15.81 3.21 -2.55
N GLY A 37 17.11 3.22 -2.22
CA GLY A 37 17.59 3.61 -0.89
C GLY A 37 17.23 5.02 -0.42
N ARG A 38 16.87 5.95 -1.34
CA ARG A 38 16.30 7.27 -0.99
C ARG A 38 14.91 7.12 -0.38
N TYR A 39 14.03 6.34 -1.01
CA TYR A 39 12.64 6.16 -0.56
C TYR A 39 12.59 5.32 0.70
N THR A 40 13.40 4.27 0.80
CA THR A 40 13.58 3.51 2.05
C THR A 40 13.98 4.44 3.21
N ARG A 41 14.95 5.36 3.00
CA ARG A 41 15.34 6.34 4.02
C ARG A 41 14.24 7.35 4.36
N LEU A 42 13.50 7.83 3.35
CA LEU A 42 12.44 8.81 3.54
C LEU A 42 11.25 8.22 4.32
N LEU A 43 10.82 7.02 3.91
CA LEU A 43 9.59 6.38 4.40
C LEU A 43 9.81 5.57 5.68
N LEU A 44 11.05 5.13 5.94
CA LEU A 44 11.41 4.34 7.12
C LEU A 44 12.39 5.08 8.05
N ALA A 45 12.41 6.42 8.03
CA ALA A 45 13.40 7.24 8.73
C ALA A 45 13.62 6.86 10.20
N ASP A 46 12.56 6.46 10.92
CA ASP A 46 12.59 6.09 12.33
C ASP A 46 12.77 4.58 12.60
N ALA A 47 12.78 3.74 11.56
CA ALA A 47 12.91 2.29 11.69
C ALA A 47 13.64 1.61 10.51
N PRO A 48 14.86 2.04 10.14
CA PRO A 48 15.61 1.40 9.07
C PRO A 48 16.00 -0.03 9.43
N GLY A 49 15.63 -0.99 8.59
CA GLY A 49 16.15 -2.37 8.64
C GLY A 49 15.39 -3.37 9.52
N LYS A 50 14.15 -3.10 9.94
CA LYS A 50 13.29 -4.10 10.59
C LYS A 50 12.39 -4.77 9.56
N GLY A 51 12.73 -6.00 9.17
CA GLY A 51 11.91 -6.84 8.30
C GLY A 51 11.93 -6.41 6.84
N SER A 52 12.07 -7.39 5.93
CA SER A 52 11.89 -7.15 4.50
C SER A 52 11.15 -8.31 3.85
N GLY A 53 10.46 -8.04 2.74
CA GLY A 53 9.68 -9.07 2.07
C GLY A 53 8.52 -9.57 2.93
N ALA A 54 8.47 -10.90 3.15
CA ALA A 54 7.42 -11.55 3.94
C ALA A 54 7.39 -11.11 5.42
N ASP A 55 8.50 -10.55 5.92
CA ASP A 55 8.62 -10.07 7.30
C ASP A 55 8.36 -8.56 7.45
N SER A 56 7.78 -7.91 6.45
CA SER A 56 7.39 -6.49 6.50
C SER A 56 6.54 -6.18 7.76
N PRO A 57 7.03 -5.36 8.70
CA PRO A 57 6.28 -5.00 9.91
C PRO A 57 4.97 -4.29 9.58
N THR A 58 4.96 -3.49 8.51
CA THR A 58 3.76 -2.80 8.05
C THR A 58 2.69 -3.80 7.61
N VAL A 59 3.06 -4.82 6.82
CA VAL A 59 2.14 -5.89 6.43
C VAL A 59 1.67 -6.68 7.65
N GLN A 60 2.58 -7.09 8.55
CA GLN A 60 2.21 -7.87 9.73
C GLN A 60 1.24 -7.12 10.65
N LEU A 61 1.52 -5.84 10.94
CA LEU A 61 0.65 -5.00 11.75
C LEU A 61 -0.71 -4.83 11.09
N TRP A 62 -0.72 -4.56 9.78
CA TRP A 62 -1.96 -4.41 9.02
C TRP A 62 -2.81 -5.68 9.06
N LEU A 63 -2.22 -6.85 8.78
CA LEU A 63 -2.94 -8.14 8.83
C LEU A 63 -3.49 -8.38 10.24
N GLY A 64 -2.67 -8.14 11.27
CA GLY A 64 -3.08 -8.29 12.67
C GLY A 64 -4.26 -7.40 13.06
N CYS A 65 -4.33 -6.17 12.55
CA CYS A 65 -5.41 -5.23 12.85
C CYS A 65 -6.65 -5.43 11.96
N ARG A 66 -6.48 -5.56 10.64
CA ARG A 66 -7.58 -5.57 9.65
C ARG A 66 -8.18 -6.94 9.43
N CYS A 67 -7.45 -8.00 9.75
CA CYS A 67 -7.93 -9.38 9.63
C CYS A 67 -8.22 -10.03 11.00
N ALA A 68 -8.26 -9.27 12.10
CA ALA A 68 -8.53 -9.79 13.45
C ALA A 68 -9.86 -10.55 13.58
N GLY A 69 -10.85 -10.25 12.72
CA GLY A 69 -12.15 -10.93 12.68
C GLY A 69 -12.23 -12.14 11.76
N TRP A 70 -11.14 -12.50 11.07
CA TRP A 70 -11.12 -13.66 10.19
C TRP A 70 -11.03 -14.94 11.03
N ALA A 71 -11.72 -16.00 10.61
CA ALA A 71 -11.66 -17.29 11.31
C ALA A 71 -10.22 -17.82 11.41
N GLU A 72 -9.40 -17.54 10.39
CA GLU A 72 -7.97 -17.80 10.36
C GLU A 72 -7.26 -16.57 9.79
N PRO A 73 -6.66 -15.73 10.64
CA PRO A 73 -5.93 -14.54 10.21
C PRO A 73 -4.79 -14.90 9.24
N PRO A 74 -4.61 -14.15 8.15
CA PRO A 74 -3.52 -14.37 7.20
C PRO A 74 -2.15 -14.03 7.79
N THR A 75 -1.12 -14.76 7.37
CA THR A 75 0.28 -14.44 7.68
C THR A 75 0.93 -13.55 6.63
N GLY A 76 2.09 -12.95 6.95
CA GLY A 76 2.89 -12.19 5.97
C GLY A 76 3.35 -13.07 4.79
N GLU A 77 3.64 -14.35 5.05
CA GLU A 77 3.94 -15.32 4.00
C GLU A 77 2.75 -15.55 3.07
N GLU A 78 1.53 -15.68 3.61
CA GLU A 78 0.32 -15.83 2.79
C GLU A 78 0.02 -14.59 1.95
N PHE A 79 0.24 -13.40 2.51
CA PHE A 79 0.13 -12.14 1.77
C PHE A 79 1.12 -12.09 0.60
N HIS A 80 2.39 -12.39 0.87
CA HIS A 80 3.42 -12.39 -0.15
C HIS A 80 3.19 -13.48 -1.21
N ALA A 81 2.72 -14.67 -0.79
CA ALA A 81 2.29 -15.72 -1.70
C ALA A 81 1.11 -15.27 -2.57
N ALA A 82 0.16 -14.50 -2.03
CA ALA A 82 -0.97 -13.96 -2.80
C ALA A 82 -0.50 -13.00 -3.90
N ILE A 83 0.48 -12.13 -3.62
CA ILE A 83 1.06 -11.21 -4.62
C ILE A 83 1.69 -12.01 -5.79
N ARG A 84 2.46 -13.05 -5.46
CA ARG A 84 3.24 -13.83 -6.44
C ARG A 84 2.45 -14.95 -7.15
N ALA A 85 1.27 -15.32 -6.67
CA ALA A 85 0.50 -16.45 -7.20
C ALA A 85 0.07 -16.21 -8.65
N ALA A 86 0.54 -17.07 -9.58
CA ALA A 86 0.10 -17.04 -10.98
C ALA A 86 -1.38 -17.41 -11.14
N GLU A 87 -1.90 -18.28 -10.27
CA GLU A 87 -3.32 -18.66 -10.18
C GLU A 87 -3.79 -18.50 -8.73
N PRO A 88 -4.28 -17.31 -8.34
CA PRO A 88 -4.64 -17.03 -6.96
C PRO A 88 -5.82 -17.87 -6.49
N SER A 89 -5.67 -18.51 -5.33
CA SER A 89 -6.78 -19.18 -4.65
C SER A 89 -7.81 -18.16 -4.15
N ARG A 90 -9.02 -18.62 -3.82
CA ARG A 90 -10.07 -17.75 -3.24
C ARG A 90 -9.59 -17.02 -1.99
N ARG A 91 -8.76 -17.66 -1.16
CA ARG A 91 -8.18 -17.04 0.04
C ARG A 91 -7.18 -15.94 -0.31
N GLN A 92 -6.32 -16.17 -1.29
CA GLN A 92 -5.36 -15.17 -1.78
C GLN A 92 -6.06 -13.96 -2.42
N VAL A 93 -7.14 -14.20 -3.18
CA VAL A 93 -7.99 -13.11 -3.71
C VAL A 93 -8.57 -12.27 -2.57
N ALA A 94 -9.09 -12.90 -1.52
CA ALA A 94 -9.63 -12.18 -0.37
C ALA A 94 -8.58 -11.34 0.37
N ILE A 95 -7.34 -11.84 0.49
CA ILE A 95 -6.23 -11.09 1.08
C ILE A 95 -5.90 -9.85 0.22
N LEU A 96 -5.81 -10.03 -1.11
CA LEU A 96 -5.55 -8.93 -2.05
C LEU A 96 -6.68 -7.88 -2.05
N ASP A 97 -7.93 -8.32 -1.98
CA ASP A 97 -9.10 -7.44 -1.88
C ASP A 97 -9.08 -6.60 -0.61
N ALA A 98 -8.84 -7.25 0.53
CA ALA A 98 -8.71 -6.55 1.80
C ALA A 98 -7.58 -5.52 1.75
N TRP A 99 -6.40 -5.88 1.24
CA TRP A 99 -5.28 -4.95 1.09
C TRP A 99 -5.63 -3.77 0.18
N ALA A 100 -6.14 -4.04 -1.03
CA ALA A 100 -6.43 -3.01 -2.04
C ALA A 100 -7.49 -1.98 -1.62
N ASN A 101 -8.39 -2.37 -0.71
CA ASN A 101 -9.55 -1.56 -0.32
C ASN A 101 -9.51 -1.05 1.13
N GLN A 102 -8.63 -1.58 1.98
CA GLN A 102 -8.56 -1.22 3.40
C GLN A 102 -7.18 -0.76 3.88
N ALA A 103 -6.10 -1.02 3.13
CA ALA A 103 -4.81 -0.43 3.45
C ALA A 103 -4.86 1.08 3.21
N ALA A 104 -4.36 1.85 4.16
CA ALA A 104 -4.07 3.26 3.96
C ALA A 104 -2.95 3.40 2.93
N TRP A 105 -2.95 4.53 2.23
CA TRP A 105 -1.92 4.80 1.22
C TRP A 105 -0.51 4.84 1.83
N THR A 106 -0.38 5.30 3.09
CA THR A 106 0.88 5.29 3.83
C THR A 106 1.38 3.86 4.09
N GLU A 107 0.49 2.96 4.50
CA GLU A 107 0.81 1.55 4.74
C GLU A 107 1.28 0.87 3.44
N ALA A 108 0.62 1.17 2.31
CA ALA A 108 1.02 0.64 1.01
C ALA A 108 2.42 1.11 0.56
N LEU A 109 2.75 2.38 0.81
CA LEU A 109 4.08 2.92 0.47
C LEU A 109 5.16 2.45 1.45
N GLN A 110 4.85 2.31 2.73
CA GLN A 110 5.76 1.77 3.75
C GLN A 110 6.07 0.29 3.49
N ALA A 111 5.08 -0.54 3.18
CA ALA A 111 5.29 -1.93 2.81
C ALA A 111 6.18 -2.06 1.55
N TRP A 112 5.99 -1.19 0.56
CA TRP A 112 6.90 -1.11 -0.60
C TRP A 112 8.33 -0.70 -0.19
N ALA A 113 8.47 0.28 0.71
CA ALA A 113 9.76 0.71 1.25
C ALA A 113 10.49 -0.38 2.06
N GLU A 114 9.72 -1.24 2.72
CA GLU A 114 10.15 -2.47 3.41
C GLU A 114 10.36 -3.65 2.44
N HIS A 115 10.23 -3.43 1.14
CA HIS A 115 10.43 -4.45 0.10
C HIS A 115 9.47 -5.64 0.21
N ALA A 116 8.26 -5.43 0.76
CA ALA A 116 7.21 -6.45 0.79
C ALA A 116 6.78 -6.89 -0.62
N TYR A 117 6.89 -5.97 -1.57
CA TYR A 117 6.64 -6.16 -3.00
C TYR A 117 7.27 -5.01 -3.78
N THR A 118 7.35 -5.16 -5.09
CA THR A 118 7.54 -4.06 -6.04
C THR A 118 6.18 -3.49 -6.45
N LEU A 119 6.12 -2.23 -6.87
CA LEU A 119 4.85 -1.63 -7.31
C LEU A 119 4.29 -2.37 -8.54
N ARG A 120 5.16 -2.88 -9.42
CA ARG A 120 4.77 -3.72 -10.55
C ARG A 120 4.16 -5.05 -10.10
N GLU A 121 4.75 -5.74 -9.11
CA GLU A 121 4.19 -6.99 -8.58
C GLU A 121 2.80 -6.77 -7.98
N LEU A 122 2.63 -5.73 -7.15
CA LEU A 122 1.34 -5.38 -6.58
C LEU A 122 0.32 -5.07 -7.69
N ALA A 123 0.67 -4.23 -8.66
CA ALA A 123 -0.22 -3.91 -9.76
C ALA A 123 -0.60 -5.15 -10.57
N ALA A 124 0.37 -6.00 -10.90
CA ALA A 124 0.12 -7.25 -11.62
C ALA A 124 -0.81 -8.19 -10.83
N ALA A 125 -0.63 -8.32 -9.51
CA ALA A 125 -1.49 -9.12 -8.67
C ALA A 125 -2.93 -8.60 -8.68
N LEU A 126 -3.14 -7.28 -8.51
CA LEU A 126 -4.47 -6.67 -8.52
C LEU A 126 -5.17 -6.79 -9.88
N HIS A 127 -4.46 -6.58 -10.98
CA HIS A 127 -5.01 -6.81 -12.33
C HIS A 127 -5.41 -8.27 -12.54
N ARG A 128 -4.57 -9.22 -12.11
CA ARG A 128 -4.79 -10.66 -12.27
C ARG A 128 -6.08 -11.14 -11.60
N VAL A 129 -6.44 -10.58 -10.45
CA VAL A 129 -7.65 -10.95 -9.71
C VAL A 129 -8.85 -10.03 -10.00
N GLY A 130 -8.77 -9.15 -11.00
CA GLY A 130 -9.86 -8.26 -11.38
C GLY A 130 -10.09 -7.06 -10.44
N LEU A 131 -9.11 -6.76 -9.57
CA LEU A 131 -9.14 -5.64 -8.62
C LEU A 131 -8.40 -4.40 -9.14
N ALA A 132 -8.29 -4.25 -10.47
CA ALA A 132 -7.70 -3.07 -11.09
C ALA A 132 -8.45 -1.78 -10.71
N ARG A 133 -9.71 -1.88 -10.27
CA ARG A 133 -10.47 -0.75 -9.73
C ARG A 133 -10.53 -0.82 -8.20
N CYS A 134 -9.67 -0.06 -7.52
CA CYS A 134 -9.53 -0.10 -6.06
C CYS A 134 -9.15 1.27 -5.47
N ARG A 135 -9.16 1.38 -4.13
CA ARG A 135 -8.80 2.63 -3.42
C ARG A 135 -7.31 2.96 -3.51
N LEU A 136 -6.43 1.94 -3.54
CA LEU A 136 -5.00 2.17 -3.73
C LEU A 136 -4.63 2.68 -5.14
N ALA A 137 -5.52 2.55 -6.13
CA ALA A 137 -5.20 2.90 -7.52
C ALA A 137 -4.76 4.37 -7.68
N ALA A 138 -5.44 5.30 -7.01
CA ALA A 138 -5.15 6.73 -7.13
C ALA A 138 -3.70 7.06 -6.69
N ILE A 139 -3.27 6.53 -5.55
CA ILE A 139 -1.92 6.79 -5.04
C ILE A 139 -0.86 6.07 -5.86
N LEU A 140 -1.11 4.82 -6.25
CA LEU A 140 -0.17 4.05 -7.07
C LEU A 140 0.03 4.73 -8.43
N ASN A 141 -1.05 5.14 -9.10
CA ASN A 141 -0.98 5.86 -10.37
C ASN A 141 -0.23 7.18 -10.25
N ARG A 142 -0.45 7.92 -9.17
CA ARG A 142 0.31 9.15 -8.89
C ARG A 142 1.79 8.86 -8.71
N TRP A 143 2.13 7.78 -8.00
CA TRP A 143 3.52 7.38 -7.83
C TRP A 143 4.19 7.08 -9.18
N ALA A 144 3.55 6.28 -10.03
CA ALA A 144 4.04 5.94 -11.36
C ALA A 144 4.26 7.17 -12.25
N THR A 145 3.40 8.19 -12.16
CA THR A 145 3.47 9.39 -13.01
C THR A 145 4.42 10.47 -12.48
N HIS A 146 4.76 10.45 -11.19
CA HIS A 146 5.60 11.47 -10.56
C HIS A 146 7.00 10.98 -10.17
N ALA A 147 7.24 9.67 -10.09
CA ALA A 147 8.56 9.11 -9.80
C ALA A 147 9.62 9.60 -10.81
N GLU A 148 9.25 9.73 -12.09
CA GLU A 148 10.13 10.24 -13.16
C GLU A 148 10.55 11.71 -12.98
N ARG A 149 9.81 12.51 -12.19
CA ARG A 149 10.10 13.94 -11.98
C ARG A 149 11.01 14.23 -10.80
N LEU A 150 11.38 13.20 -10.04
CA LEU A 150 12.21 13.32 -8.84
C LEU A 150 13.63 12.76 -9.04
N GLU A 151 13.96 12.29 -10.25
CA GLU A 151 15.34 12.02 -10.67
C GLU A 151 16.02 13.35 -11.05
N PRO A 152 17.17 13.69 -10.43
CA PRO A 152 17.90 14.92 -10.71
C PRO A 152 18.59 14.93 -12.08
#